data_AF-A0A2U1Q773-F1
#
_entry.id   AF-A0A2U1Q773-F1
#
_cell.length_a   1.000
_cell.length_b   1.000
_cell.length_c   1.000
_cell.angle_alpha   90.00
_cell.angle_beta   90.00
_cell.angle_gamma   90.00
#
_symmetry.space_group_name_H-M   'P 1'
#
loop_
_entity.id
_entity.type
_entity.pdbx_description
1 polymer ?
#
loop_
_entity_poly.entity_id
_entity_poly.type
_entity_poly.pdbx_seq_one_letter_code
_entity_poly.pdbx_strand_id
1 'polypeptide(L)'
;MNYSDENVIDMAMVLGYGVAKMPMTYLGVHVGCNMGRVENWKCILQRKGVNLIAACKRSLGDGMNISFWDETWCGESPLKVLFTRVYALEGDKKSKVAHRINISDWNMVLRRAPKGGVESSQLEDLKAVIEDITMSDNKDGWKWSLASNGFSVASARKFIDEHTLPCGLSCTRWYRAVPIKVNVFL
;
A
#
# COMPACT_ATOMS: atom_id res chain seq x y z
N MET A 1 -15.39 -44.69 -18.53
CA MET A 1 -15.99 -44.03 -19.70
C MET A 1 -15.38 -42.64 -19.80
N ASN A 2 -14.55 -42.39 -20.81
CA ASN A 2 -14.05 -41.05 -21.09
C ASN A 2 -15.03 -40.39 -22.07
N TYR A 3 -15.75 -39.38 -21.61
CA TYR A 3 -16.49 -38.49 -22.50
C TYR A 3 -15.49 -37.57 -23.22
N SER A 4 -15.67 -37.36 -24.52
CA SER A 4 -14.89 -36.39 -25.28
C SER A 4 -15.25 -34.97 -24.87
N ASP A 5 -14.31 -34.03 -25.02
CA ASP A 5 -14.53 -32.61 -24.73
C ASP A 5 -15.73 -32.04 -25.50
N GLU A 6 -16.00 -32.53 -26.72
CA GLU A 6 -17.16 -32.16 -27.54
C GLU A 6 -18.49 -32.55 -26.90
N ASN A 7 -18.58 -33.74 -26.30
CA ASN A 7 -19.80 -34.18 -25.62
C ASN A 7 -20.12 -33.31 -24.40
N VAL A 8 -19.09 -32.81 -23.71
CA VAL A 8 -19.24 -31.90 -22.57
C VAL A 8 -19.71 -30.51 -23.03
N ILE A 9 -19.23 -30.03 -24.17
CA ILE A 9 -19.64 -28.76 -24.78
C ILE A 9 -21.12 -28.80 -25.19
N ASP A 10 -21.53 -29.86 -25.89
CA ASP A 10 -22.92 -30.01 -26.33
C ASP A 10 -23.90 -30.10 -25.16
N MET A 11 -23.58 -30.90 -24.13
CA MET A 11 -24.41 -30.98 -22.93
C MET A 11 -24.49 -29.66 -22.17
N ALA A 12 -23.40 -28.90 -22.09
CA ALA A 12 -23.42 -27.59 -21.45
C ALA A 12 -24.29 -26.60 -22.23
N MET A 13 -24.21 -26.59 -23.57
CA MET A 13 -25.04 -25.72 -24.42
C MET A 13 -26.53 -26.02 -24.26
N VAL A 14 -26.93 -27.29 -24.20
CA VAL A 14 -28.34 -27.69 -23.99
C VAL A 14 -28.90 -27.15 -22.67
N LEU A 15 -28.04 -27.06 -21.64
CA LEU A 15 -28.40 -26.53 -20.33
C LEU A 15 -28.23 -25.01 -20.21
N GLY A 16 -27.79 -24.33 -21.27
CA GLY A 16 -27.55 -22.89 -21.29
C GLY A 16 -26.28 -22.44 -20.57
N TYR A 17 -25.31 -23.34 -20.38
CA TYR A 17 -24.03 -23.06 -19.73
C TYR A 17 -22.88 -23.03 -20.74
N GLY A 18 -21.86 -22.21 -20.47
CA GLY A 18 -20.59 -22.22 -21.21
C GLY A 18 -19.58 -23.21 -20.61
N VAL A 19 -18.74 -23.82 -21.46
CA VAL A 19 -17.63 -24.68 -21.02
C VAL A 19 -16.33 -23.86 -20.96
N ALA A 20 -15.70 -23.80 -19.79
CA ALA A 20 -14.40 -23.16 -19.61
C ALA A 20 -13.27 -24.19 -19.73
N LYS A 21 -12.22 -23.86 -20.50
CA LYS A 21 -11.01 -24.68 -20.62
C LYS A 21 -10.01 -24.31 -19.52
N MET A 22 -9.44 -25.32 -18.87
CA MET A 22 -8.40 -25.12 -17.85
C MET A 22 -7.01 -24.91 -18.52
N PRO A 23 -6.13 -24.07 -17.94
CA PRO A 23 -6.32 -23.34 -16.70
C PRO A 23 -7.08 -22.01 -16.90
N MET A 24 -8.21 -21.84 -16.22
CA MET A 24 -8.98 -20.60 -16.23
C MET A 24 -8.51 -19.65 -15.12
N THR A 25 -8.64 -18.34 -15.32
CA THR A 25 -8.30 -17.34 -14.29
C THR A 25 -9.55 -16.69 -13.71
N TYR A 26 -9.64 -16.59 -12.39
CA TYR A 26 -10.63 -15.79 -11.68
C TYR A 26 -9.95 -14.56 -11.07
N LEU A 27 -10.45 -13.36 -11.40
CA LEU A 27 -9.83 -12.08 -11.02
C LEU A 27 -8.35 -11.94 -11.43
N GLY A 28 -7.92 -12.68 -12.46
CA GLY A 28 -6.53 -12.68 -12.94
C GLY A 28 -5.58 -13.68 -12.26
N VAL A 29 -6.07 -14.51 -11.32
CA VAL A 29 -5.33 -15.63 -10.73
C VAL A 29 -5.86 -16.96 -11.24
N HIS A 30 -4.98 -17.90 -11.56
CA HIS A 30 -5.40 -19.23 -11.98
C HIS A 30 -6.24 -19.91 -10.90
N VAL A 31 -7.40 -20.42 -11.31
CA VAL A 31 -8.27 -21.21 -10.43
C VAL A 31 -7.49 -22.44 -9.98
N GLY A 32 -7.39 -22.63 -8.67
CA GLY A 32 -6.56 -23.68 -8.04
C GLY A 32 -5.25 -23.17 -7.43
N CYS A 33 -4.83 -21.93 -7.72
CA CYS A 33 -3.75 -21.30 -6.95
C CYS A 33 -4.15 -21.14 -5.47
N ASN A 34 -3.15 -21.25 -4.58
CA ASN A 34 -3.38 -21.04 -3.16
C ASN A 34 -3.72 -19.56 -2.89
N MET A 35 -5.00 -19.29 -2.68
CA MET A 35 -5.54 -17.95 -2.44
C MET A 35 -5.12 -17.34 -1.10
N GLY A 36 -4.48 -18.11 -0.21
CA GLY A 36 -3.89 -17.60 1.02
C GLY A 36 -2.51 -16.97 0.84
N ARG A 37 -1.85 -17.17 -0.31
CA ARG A 37 -0.51 -16.62 -0.55
C ARG A 37 -0.58 -15.20 -1.10
N VAL A 38 0.12 -14.28 -0.42
CA VAL A 38 0.20 -12.86 -0.80
C VAL A 38 0.76 -12.68 -2.23
N GLU A 39 1.69 -13.53 -2.66
CA GLU A 39 2.29 -13.47 -4.01
C GLU A 39 1.26 -13.54 -5.14
N ASN A 40 0.21 -14.35 -4.97
CA ASN A 40 -0.84 -14.52 -5.97
C ASN A 40 -1.71 -13.25 -6.09
N TRP A 41 -1.90 -12.53 -4.99
CA TRP A 41 -2.65 -11.28 -4.97
C TRP A 41 -1.84 -10.07 -5.42
N LYS A 42 -0.51 -10.07 -5.24
CA LYS A 42 0.37 -8.96 -5.66
C LYS A 42 0.18 -8.63 -7.15
N CYS A 43 0.16 -9.65 -8.01
CA CYS A 43 0.01 -9.46 -9.45
C CYS A 43 -1.36 -8.84 -9.81
N ILE A 44 -2.44 -9.27 -9.15
CA ILE A 44 -3.78 -8.70 -9.38
C ILE A 44 -3.82 -7.23 -8.98
N LEU A 45 -3.38 -6.91 -7.76
CA LEU A 45 -3.40 -5.55 -7.24
C LEU A 45 -2.55 -4.62 -8.10
N GLN A 46 -1.37 -5.07 -8.53
CA GLN A 46 -0.49 -4.31 -9.43
C GLN A 46 -1.14 -4.06 -10.80
N ARG A 47 -1.73 -5.07 -11.43
CA ARG A 47 -2.44 -4.92 -12.72
C ARG A 47 -3.60 -3.92 -12.64
N LYS A 48 -4.22 -3.81 -11.46
CA LYS A 48 -5.34 -2.90 -11.22
C LYS A 48 -4.91 -1.55 -10.62
N GLY A 49 -3.61 -1.29 -10.51
CA GLY A 49 -3.08 -0.04 -9.97
C GLY A 49 -3.35 0.17 -8.47
N VAL A 50 -3.71 -0.88 -7.73
CA VAL A 50 -4.05 -0.80 -6.30
C VAL A 50 -2.80 -1.00 -5.46
N ASN A 51 -2.43 0.01 -4.68
CA ASN A 51 -1.32 -0.07 -3.72
C ASN A 51 -1.82 0.09 -2.29
N LEU A 52 -2.20 -1.03 -1.64
CA LEU A 52 -2.64 -1.03 -0.25
C LEU A 52 -1.52 -0.66 0.74
N ILE A 53 -0.25 -0.88 0.37
CA ILE A 53 0.88 -0.53 1.24
C ILE A 53 1.01 0.99 1.35
N ALA A 54 0.65 1.74 0.31
CA ALA A 54 0.62 3.19 0.35
C ALA A 54 -0.41 3.75 1.37
N ALA A 55 -1.42 2.96 1.75
CA ALA A 55 -2.35 3.32 2.83
C ALA A 55 -1.78 3.06 4.24
N CYS A 56 -0.66 2.37 4.36
CA CYS A 56 0.07 2.20 5.61
C CYS A 56 1.06 3.36 5.77
N LYS A 57 0.71 4.36 6.57
CA LYS A 57 1.63 5.44 6.95
C LYS A 57 2.42 5.04 8.20
N ARG A 58 3.66 5.52 8.34
CA ARG A 58 4.42 5.32 9.59
C ARG A 58 3.79 6.12 10.73
N SER A 59 3.72 5.51 11.90
CA SER A 59 3.32 6.18 13.13
C SER A 59 4.55 6.41 13.98
N LEU A 60 4.88 7.68 14.23
CA LEU A 60 6.03 8.05 15.04
C LEU A 60 5.76 7.70 16.52
N GLY A 61 6.66 6.92 17.10
CA GLY A 61 6.71 6.61 18.53
C GLY A 61 8.02 7.13 19.12
N ASP A 62 8.94 6.20 19.40
CA ASP A 62 10.30 6.42 19.90
C ASP A 62 11.28 6.84 18.79
N GLY A 63 10.90 6.68 17.51
CA GLY A 63 11.69 7.09 16.35
C GLY A 63 12.93 6.22 16.09
N MET A 64 13.10 5.09 16.78
CA MET A 64 14.28 4.23 16.69
C MET A 64 14.26 3.32 15.44
N ASN A 65 13.07 3.02 14.93
CA ASN A 65 12.89 2.14 13.78
C ASN A 65 12.61 2.90 12.49
N ILE A 66 12.18 4.16 12.57
CA ILE A 66 11.86 5.00 11.42
C ILE A 66 13.10 5.74 10.90
N SER A 67 13.33 5.70 9.58
CA SER A 67 14.35 6.51 8.92
C SER A 67 13.93 7.98 8.83
N PHE A 68 14.81 8.88 9.23
CA PHE A 68 14.53 10.32 9.21
C PHE A 68 14.31 10.86 7.80
N TRP A 69 15.12 10.41 6.83
CA TRP A 69 15.14 10.98 5.48
C TRP A 69 14.30 10.19 4.47
N ASP A 70 14.29 8.86 4.59
CA ASP A 70 13.74 7.97 3.55
C ASP A 70 12.26 7.66 3.73
N GLU A 71 11.74 7.70 4.95
CA GLU A 71 10.35 7.36 5.26
C GLU A 71 9.47 8.60 5.44
N THR A 72 8.19 8.49 5.08
CA THR A 72 7.17 9.52 5.32
C THR A 72 6.60 9.35 6.72
N TRP A 73 7.26 9.94 7.71
CA TRP A 73 6.83 9.95 9.11
C TRP A 73 6.32 11.31 9.57
N CYS A 74 6.65 12.38 8.84
CA CYS A 74 6.09 13.72 9.00
C CYS A 74 5.60 14.26 7.65
N GLY A 75 4.40 14.84 7.63
CA GLY A 75 3.77 15.37 6.42
C GLY A 75 3.33 14.31 5.42
N GLU A 76 3.32 14.68 4.13
CA GLU A 76 2.82 13.84 3.03
C GLU A 76 3.94 13.22 2.17
N SER A 77 5.19 13.65 2.35
CA SER A 77 6.32 13.13 1.56
C SER A 77 7.60 13.01 2.40
N PRO A 78 8.55 12.14 2.01
CA PRO A 78 9.80 12.00 2.75
C PRO A 78 10.62 13.30 2.77
N LEU A 79 11.26 13.60 3.90
CA LEU A 79 12.01 14.84 4.09
C LEU A 79 13.14 15.03 3.07
N LYS A 80 13.73 13.95 2.54
CA LYS A 80 14.76 14.04 1.50
C LYS A 80 14.28 14.67 0.20
N VAL A 81 12.98 14.57 -0.09
CA VAL A 81 12.36 15.13 -1.31
C VAL A 81 12.09 16.62 -1.12
N LEU A 82 11.67 17.02 0.08
CA LEU A 82 11.40 18.41 0.42
C LEU A 82 12.70 19.22 0.59
N PHE A 83 13.66 18.66 1.34
CA PHE A 83 14.89 19.35 1.76
C PHE A 83 16.13 18.73 1.09
N THR A 84 16.11 18.66 -0.24
CA THR A 84 17.15 17.99 -1.05
C THR A 84 18.56 18.53 -0.80
N ARG A 85 18.72 19.84 -0.55
CA ARG A 85 20.03 20.45 -0.29
C ARG A 85 20.57 20.06 1.08
N VAL A 86 19.71 20.04 2.10
CA VAL A 86 20.09 19.61 3.45
C VAL A 86 20.41 18.11 3.46
N TYR A 87 19.60 17.29 2.79
CA TYR A 87 19.88 15.86 2.63
C TYR A 87 21.21 15.60 1.91
N ALA A 88 21.61 16.46 0.98
CA ALA A 88 22.92 16.38 0.35
C ALA A 88 24.07 16.70 1.32
N LEU A 89 23.82 17.45 2.40
CA LEU A 89 24.82 17.76 3.43
C LEU A 89 24.87 16.75 4.57
N GLU A 90 23.82 15.94 4.76
CA GLU A 90 23.76 14.91 5.79
C GLU A 90 24.98 13.96 5.73
N GLY A 91 25.57 13.69 6.91
CA GLY A 91 26.67 12.76 7.07
C GLY A 91 26.22 11.30 7.10
N ASP A 92 25.13 11.02 7.81
CA ASP A 92 24.53 9.69 7.89
C ASP A 92 23.12 9.69 7.28
N LYS A 93 23.04 9.26 6.02
CA LYS A 93 21.77 9.18 5.28
C LYS A 93 20.81 8.12 5.83
N LYS A 94 21.30 7.17 6.64
CA LYS A 94 20.49 6.11 7.24
C LYS A 94 20.07 6.44 8.67
N SER A 95 20.21 7.70 9.07
CA SER A 95 19.86 8.17 10.40
C SER A 95 18.39 7.89 10.74
N LYS A 96 18.19 7.59 12.02
CA LYS A 96 16.86 7.36 12.60
C LYS A 96 16.27 8.67 13.12
N VAL A 97 14.95 8.72 13.22
CA VAL A 97 14.22 9.91 13.68
C VAL A 97 14.63 10.30 15.11
N ALA A 98 14.79 9.31 15.99
CA ALA A 98 15.23 9.50 17.38
C ALA A 98 16.54 10.29 17.49
N HIS A 99 17.46 10.07 16.55
CA HIS A 99 18.77 10.72 16.54
C HIS A 99 18.77 12.11 15.89
N ARG A 100 17.62 12.61 15.44
CA ARG A 100 17.53 13.83 14.62
C ARG A 100 16.56 14.89 15.15
N ILE A 101 15.50 14.50 15.86
CA ILE A 101 14.52 15.45 16.41
C ILE A 101 15.12 16.32 17.54
N ASN A 102 15.93 15.73 18.42
CA ASN A 102 16.47 16.43 19.60
C ASN A 102 17.89 17.00 19.39
N ILE A 103 18.28 17.30 18.15
CA ILE A 103 19.58 17.91 17.87
C ILE A 103 19.50 19.43 18.07
N SER A 104 20.33 19.95 18.96
CA SER A 104 20.54 21.39 19.14
C SER A 104 21.45 21.97 18.04
N ASP A 105 22.55 21.29 17.71
CA ASP A 105 23.51 21.75 16.70
C ASP A 105 23.58 20.83 15.47
N TRP A 106 22.92 21.27 14.39
CA TRP A 106 22.93 20.58 13.10
C TRP A 106 24.32 20.54 12.46
N ASN A 107 25.27 21.40 12.83
CA ASN A 107 26.63 21.37 12.29
C ASN A 107 27.40 20.11 12.72
N MET A 108 27.02 19.47 13.83
CA MET A 108 27.63 18.21 14.28
C MET A 108 27.23 17.01 13.42
N VAL A 109 26.10 17.13 12.70
CA VAL A 109 25.49 16.03 11.95
C VAL A 109 25.67 16.20 10.45
N LEU A 110 25.68 17.44 9.98
CA LEU A 110 26.02 17.76 8.60
C LEU A 110 27.53 17.60 8.38
N ARG A 111 27.92 17.15 7.18
CA ARG A 111 29.32 17.01 6.77
C ARG A 111 30.07 18.34 6.73
N ARG A 112 29.32 19.44 6.57
CA ARG A 112 29.80 20.82 6.63
C ARG A 112 28.63 21.73 6.98
N ALA A 113 28.94 22.91 7.50
CA ALA A 113 27.95 23.97 7.66
C ALA A 113 27.32 24.37 6.30
N PRO A 114 26.02 24.72 6.30
CA PRO A 114 25.37 25.34 5.14
C PRO A 114 26.12 26.61 4.72
N LYS A 115 26.30 26.82 3.42
CA LYS A 115 27.03 27.98 2.88
C LYS A 115 26.16 29.24 2.73
N GLY A 116 24.96 29.25 3.30
CA GLY A 116 23.98 30.31 3.10
C GLY A 116 23.02 30.05 1.93
N GLY A 117 22.13 31.01 1.69
CA GLY A 117 21.13 30.95 0.62
C GLY A 117 20.14 29.79 0.80
N VAL A 118 19.90 29.05 -0.28
CA VAL A 118 18.91 27.95 -0.30
C VAL A 118 19.25 26.83 0.69
N GLU A 119 20.54 26.56 0.96
CA GLU A 119 20.93 25.54 1.95
C GLU A 119 20.46 25.92 3.37
N SER A 120 20.62 27.19 3.75
CA SER A 120 20.21 27.69 5.07
C SER A 120 18.70 27.79 5.20
N SER A 121 18.01 28.32 4.17
CA SER A 121 16.54 28.40 4.16
C SER A 121 15.90 27.02 4.28
N GLN A 122 16.36 26.02 3.53
CA GLN A 122 15.83 24.65 3.69
C GLN A 122 16.13 24.05 5.06
N LEU A 123 17.24 24.42 5.70
CA LEU A 123 17.55 23.94 7.05
C LEU A 123 16.66 24.61 8.10
N GLU A 124 16.37 25.89 7.96
CA GLU A 124 15.42 26.62 8.82
C GLU A 124 14.01 26.05 8.68
N ASP A 125 13.56 25.82 7.45
CA ASP A 125 12.26 25.18 7.18
C ASP A 125 12.19 23.76 7.77
N LEU A 126 13.27 22.97 7.63
CA LEU A 126 13.35 21.64 8.24
C LEU A 126 13.24 21.72 9.77
N LYS A 127 13.95 22.67 10.39
CA LYS A 127 13.89 22.88 11.85
C LYS A 127 12.49 23.24 12.31
N ALA A 128 11.81 24.14 11.60
CA ALA A 128 10.43 24.51 11.91
C ALA A 128 9.47 23.31 11.82
N VAL A 129 9.66 22.43 10.82
CA VAL A 129 8.83 21.22 10.67
C VAL A 129 9.04 20.22 11.81
N ILE A 130 10.27 20.08 12.32
CA ILE A 130 10.57 19.11 13.39
C ILE A 130 10.34 19.66 14.79
N GLU A 131 10.31 20.98 14.97
CA GLU A 131 10.17 21.65 16.27
C GLU A 131 8.86 21.29 16.98
N ASP A 132 7.76 21.21 16.22
CA ASP A 132 6.43 20.87 16.75
C ASP A 132 6.22 19.36 16.98
N ILE A 133 7.21 18.52 16.66
CA ILE A 133 7.05 17.07 16.72
C ILE A 133 7.45 16.53 18.09
N THR A 134 6.46 16.00 18.81
CA THR A 134 6.69 15.28 20.06
C THR A 134 6.84 13.78 19.83
N MET A 135 7.98 13.22 20.25
CA MET A 135 8.16 11.77 20.33
C MET A 135 7.43 11.22 21.55
N SER A 136 6.95 9.98 21.45
CA SER A 136 6.31 9.28 22.57
C SER A 136 7.19 8.13 23.04
N ASP A 137 6.98 7.66 24.28
CA ASP A 137 7.68 6.48 24.81
C ASP A 137 7.17 5.15 24.22
N ASN A 138 6.16 5.20 23.35
CA ASN A 138 5.67 4.01 22.66
C ASN A 138 6.57 3.66 21.48
N LYS A 139 6.64 2.38 21.14
CA LYS A 139 7.37 1.93 19.95
C LYS A 139 6.78 2.49 18.66
N ASP A 140 7.64 2.76 17.70
CA ASP A 140 7.24 3.05 16.32
C ASP A 140 6.26 2.02 15.75
N GLY A 141 5.29 2.50 14.98
CA GLY A 141 4.20 1.68 14.47
C GLY A 141 3.79 1.99 13.04
N TRP A 142 2.65 1.41 12.66
CA TRP A 142 1.98 1.66 11.38
C TRP A 142 0.58 2.17 11.64
N LYS A 143 0.20 3.23 10.94
CA LYS A 143 -1.15 3.79 10.94
C LYS A 143 -1.81 3.51 9.61
N TRP A 144 -3.02 2.99 9.68
CA TRP A 144 -3.86 2.76 8.51
C TRP A 144 -4.61 4.04 8.15
N SER A 145 -4.45 4.54 6.93
CA SER A 145 -5.05 5.82 6.50
C SER A 145 -6.47 5.68 5.93
N LEU A 146 -6.94 4.46 5.65
CA LEU A 146 -8.26 4.24 5.04
C LEU A 146 -9.40 4.08 6.07
N ALA A 147 -9.10 4.09 7.36
CA ALA A 147 -10.10 4.08 8.43
C ALA A 147 -9.55 4.70 9.72
N SER A 148 -10.44 5.24 10.55
CA SER A 148 -10.09 5.86 11.84
C SER A 148 -9.62 4.86 12.89
N ASN A 149 -10.19 3.65 12.88
CA ASN A 149 -10.01 2.65 13.95
C ASN A 149 -8.91 1.63 13.61
N GLY A 150 -7.95 2.01 12.77
CA GLY A 150 -6.88 1.13 12.31
C GLY A 150 -7.29 0.23 11.15
N PHE A 151 -6.50 -0.81 10.90
CA PHE A 151 -6.71 -1.70 9.77
C PHE A 151 -8.02 -2.47 9.88
N SER A 152 -8.82 -2.46 8.82
CA SER A 152 -10.01 -3.28 8.68
C SER A 152 -10.11 -3.85 7.28
N VAL A 153 -10.44 -5.14 7.18
CA VAL A 153 -10.71 -5.82 5.92
C VAL A 153 -11.79 -5.09 5.12
N ALA A 154 -12.80 -4.53 5.79
CA ALA A 154 -13.86 -3.77 5.12
C ALA A 154 -13.32 -2.52 4.41
N SER A 155 -12.43 -1.76 5.06
CA SER A 155 -11.82 -0.56 4.47
C SER A 155 -10.84 -0.88 3.34
N ALA A 156 -10.01 -1.91 3.50
CA ALA A 156 -9.12 -2.39 2.46
C ALA A 156 -9.93 -2.89 1.24
N ARG A 157 -11.02 -3.63 1.49
CA ARG A 157 -11.88 -4.15 0.45
C ARG A 157 -12.59 -3.04 -0.31
N LYS A 158 -13.16 -2.05 0.39
CA LYS A 158 -13.77 -0.88 -0.23
C LYS A 158 -12.80 -0.15 -1.16
N PHE A 159 -11.57 0.08 -0.71
CA PHE A 159 -10.53 0.73 -1.52
C PHE A 159 -10.18 -0.08 -2.78
N ILE A 160 -10.09 -1.41 -2.67
CA ILE A 160 -9.88 -2.28 -3.83
C ILE A 160 -11.06 -2.20 -4.78
N ASP A 161 -12.28 -2.34 -4.27
CA ASP A 161 -13.51 -2.35 -5.05
C ASP A 161 -13.67 -1.03 -5.84
N GLU A 162 -13.40 0.13 -5.23
CA GLU A 162 -13.41 1.44 -5.88
C GLU A 162 -12.42 1.56 -7.06
N HIS A 163 -11.30 0.83 -7.02
CA HIS A 163 -10.30 0.84 -8.09
C HIS A 163 -10.52 -0.28 -9.14
N THR A 164 -11.28 -1.32 -8.80
CA THR A 164 -11.34 -2.55 -9.61
C THR A 164 -12.68 -2.77 -10.29
N LEU A 165 -13.76 -2.31 -9.67
CA LEU A 165 -15.11 -2.48 -10.17
C LEU A 165 -15.45 -1.32 -11.11
N PRO A 166 -16.04 -1.60 -12.29
CA PRO A 166 -16.64 -0.57 -13.11
C PRO A 166 -17.64 0.21 -12.25
N CYS A 167 -17.51 1.54 -12.21
CA CYS A 167 -18.56 2.40 -11.68
C CYS A 167 -19.76 2.30 -12.64
N GLY A 168 -20.65 1.33 -12.37
CA GLY A 168 -21.85 1.09 -13.17
C GLY A 168 -21.88 -0.29 -13.82
N LEU A 169 -22.74 -1.15 -13.30
CA LEU A 169 -23.88 -1.78 -13.99
C LEU A 169 -24.33 -2.99 -13.17
N SER A 170 -25.60 -2.93 -12.70
CA SER A 170 -26.39 -3.95 -11.99
C SER A 170 -25.71 -4.68 -10.83
N CYS A 171 -26.21 -4.47 -9.60
CA CYS A 171 -25.88 -5.30 -8.44
C CYS A 171 -25.91 -6.79 -8.82
N THR A 172 -24.85 -7.52 -8.46
CA THR A 172 -24.77 -8.99 -8.62
C THR A 172 -26.01 -9.60 -7.98
N ARG A 173 -26.90 -10.18 -8.80
CA ARG A 173 -28.18 -10.72 -8.34
C ARG A 173 -27.96 -12.14 -7.86
N TRP A 174 -27.73 -12.29 -6.56
CA TRP A 174 -27.56 -13.59 -5.92
C TRP A 174 -28.84 -14.44 -6.02
N TYR A 175 -28.84 -15.45 -6.89
CA TYR A 175 -29.92 -16.43 -6.95
C TYR A 175 -29.70 -17.54 -5.92
N ARG A 176 -30.62 -17.68 -4.94
CA ARG A 176 -30.45 -18.60 -3.79
C ARG A 176 -30.44 -20.09 -4.16
N ALA A 177 -31.02 -20.45 -5.31
CA ALA A 177 -31.06 -21.84 -5.76
C ALA A 177 -29.80 -22.28 -6.53
N VAL A 178 -28.85 -21.36 -6.76
CA VAL A 178 -27.59 -21.65 -7.44
C VAL A 178 -26.44 -21.59 -6.42
N PRO A 179 -25.51 -22.57 -6.43
CA PRO A 179 -24.33 -22.54 -5.57
C PRO A 179 -23.54 -21.24 -5.73
N ILE A 180 -23.02 -20.70 -4.62
CA ILE A 180 -22.25 -19.42 -4.57
C ILE A 180 -21.18 -19.33 -5.66
N LYS A 181 -20.48 -20.43 -5.92
CA LYS A 181 -19.41 -20.50 -6.92
C LYS A 181 -19.89 -20.34 -8.36
N VAL A 182 -21.14 -20.69 -8.64
CA VAL A 182 -21.76 -20.54 -9.97
C VAL A 182 -22.39 -19.15 -10.11
N ASN A 183 -22.94 -18.62 -9.01
CA ASN A 183 -23.58 -17.30 -8.94
C ASN A 183 -22.62 -16.13 -9.28
N VAL A 184 -21.32 -16.32 -9.07
CA VAL A 184 -20.27 -15.36 -9.44
C VAL A 184 -20.11 -15.19 -10.96
N PHE A 185 -20.62 -16.14 -11.75
CA PHE A 185 -20.56 -16.13 -13.20
C PHE A 185 -21.91 -15.81 -13.87
N LEU A 186 -22.96 -15.55 -13.08
CA LEU A 186 -24.30 -15.14 -13.55
C LEU A 186 -24.43 -13.62 -13.49
#